data_AF-A0ABD5PKY8-F1
#
_entry.id   AF-A0ABD5PKY8-F1
#
_cell.length_a   1.000
_cell.length_b   1.000
_cell.length_c   1.000
_cell.angle_alpha   90.00
_cell.angle_beta   90.00
_cell.angle_gamma   90.00
#
_symmetry.space_group_name_H-M   'P 1'
#
loop_
_entity.id
_entity.type
_entity.pdbx_description
1 polymer ?
#
loop_
_entity_poly.entity_id
_entity_poly.type
_entity_poly.pdbx_seq_one_letter_code
_entity_poly.pdbx_strand_id
1 'polypeptide(L)'
;MSPRPRRAVASAITIATLGGLAHAAVVSTLLTRIDYPLVDSTAGLAALAAGAFLLGFVAFLVTAHTRLYFSAIGSVALLVGVTYVELTSPDPQTVGELGGHDIVEGPFHVYHYADNWALLLSLLLVAGVAEYGLRRGYGPGADRLRNLPDLPLRRRTLAGVVVGVAGFVGVATVLLVQKSATLGVDGALVVFACVAAVTAVPLAALLGEGALVPLFLFTLVVPRFLLVEVFLTTDSYVHILALGLYAIVLAIVGLLETRFRARYRGWDGGAFTEHTNPE
;
A
#
# COMPACT_ATOMS: atom_id res chain seq x y z
N MET A 1 -1.19 -33.26 -11.89
CA MET A 1 -1.34 -32.75 -13.27
C MET A 1 -1.25 -31.22 -13.21
N SER A 2 -0.09 -30.63 -13.48
CA SER A 2 0.09 -29.17 -13.41
C SER A 2 -0.65 -28.50 -14.58
N PRO A 3 -1.43 -27.43 -14.33
CA PRO A 3 -2.08 -26.70 -15.42
C PRO A 3 -1.02 -26.11 -16.36
N ARG A 4 -1.26 -26.20 -17.67
CA ARG A 4 -0.39 -25.57 -18.69
C ARG A 4 -0.22 -24.07 -18.36
N PRO A 5 1.00 -23.51 -18.49
CA PRO A 5 1.30 -22.14 -18.03
C PRO A 5 0.35 -21.06 -18.58
N ARG A 6 -0.12 -21.23 -19.83
CA ARG A 6 -1.11 -20.32 -20.44
C ARG A 6 -2.47 -20.30 -19.73
N ARG A 7 -2.95 -21.43 -19.21
CA ARG A 7 -4.23 -21.50 -18.48
C ARG A 7 -4.14 -20.84 -17.11
N ALA A 8 -2.99 -20.94 -16.45
CA ALA A 8 -2.77 -20.30 -15.15
C ALA A 8 -2.75 -18.76 -15.27
N VAL A 9 -2.09 -18.23 -16.31
CA VAL A 9 -2.08 -16.77 -16.59
C VAL A 9 -3.48 -16.28 -16.94
N ALA A 10 -4.20 -16.97 -17.83
CA ALA A 10 -5.57 -16.60 -18.19
C ALA A 10 -6.50 -16.57 -16.97
N SER A 11 -6.43 -17.60 -16.11
CA SER A 11 -7.21 -17.64 -14.88
C SER A 11 -6.89 -16.50 -13.93
N ALA A 12 -5.61 -16.12 -13.78
CA ALA A 12 -5.22 -15.00 -12.93
C ALA A 12 -5.77 -13.67 -13.46
N ILE A 13 -5.71 -13.45 -14.78
CA ILE A 13 -6.29 -12.27 -15.42
C ILE A 13 -7.80 -12.24 -15.24
N THR A 14 -8.50 -13.37 -15.40
CA THR A 14 -9.96 -13.43 -15.18
C THR A 14 -10.33 -13.09 -13.75
N ILE A 15 -9.65 -13.68 -12.75
CA ILE A 15 -9.88 -13.39 -11.33
C ILE A 15 -9.61 -11.91 -11.04
N ALA A 16 -8.51 -11.37 -11.55
CA ALA A 16 -8.17 -9.96 -11.41
C ALA A 16 -9.23 -9.05 -12.03
N THR A 17 -9.70 -9.37 -13.24
CA THR A 17 -10.72 -8.59 -13.95
C THR A 17 -12.03 -8.58 -13.18
N LEU A 18 -12.48 -9.73 -12.69
CA LEU A 18 -13.69 -9.83 -11.86
C LEU A 18 -13.54 -9.05 -10.55
N GLY A 19 -12.38 -9.17 -9.90
CA GLY A 19 -12.06 -8.41 -8.68
C GLY A 19 -12.10 -6.91 -8.90
N GLY A 20 -11.43 -6.42 -9.96
CA GLY A 20 -11.45 -5.01 -10.34
C GLY A 20 -12.85 -4.50 -10.70
N LEU A 21 -13.62 -5.26 -11.48
CA LEU A 21 -15.00 -4.88 -11.83
C LEU A 21 -15.92 -4.82 -10.61
N ALA A 22 -15.85 -5.81 -9.72
CA ALA A 22 -16.63 -5.80 -8.49
C ALA A 22 -16.26 -4.61 -7.60
N HIS A 23 -14.95 -4.31 -7.49
CA HIS A 23 -14.44 -3.18 -6.74
C HIS A 23 -14.95 -1.85 -7.30
N ALA A 24 -14.81 -1.64 -8.60
CA ALA A 24 -15.27 -0.45 -9.29
C ALA A 24 -16.79 -0.29 -9.22
N ALA A 25 -17.55 -1.39 -9.30
CA ALA A 25 -19.01 -1.37 -9.19
C ALA A 25 -19.48 -0.91 -7.80
N VAL A 26 -18.87 -1.41 -6.72
CA VAL A 26 -19.21 -0.95 -5.36
C VAL A 26 -18.88 0.53 -5.19
N VAL A 27 -17.68 0.97 -5.58
CA VAL A 27 -17.29 2.39 -5.50
C VAL A 27 -18.22 3.27 -6.32
N SER A 28 -18.54 2.87 -7.55
CA SER A 28 -19.46 3.64 -8.41
C SER A 28 -20.85 3.71 -7.82
N THR A 29 -21.34 2.62 -7.21
CA THR A 29 -22.66 2.59 -6.53
C THR A 29 -22.70 3.56 -5.36
N LEU A 30 -21.64 3.57 -4.55
CA LEU A 30 -21.50 4.50 -3.42
C LEU A 30 -21.41 5.96 -3.89
N LEU A 31 -20.66 6.25 -4.96
CA LEU A 31 -20.60 7.59 -5.57
C LEU A 31 -21.99 8.03 -6.08
N THR A 32 -22.72 7.15 -6.77
CA THR A 32 -24.07 7.49 -7.27
C THR A 32 -25.10 7.67 -6.17
N ARG A 33 -24.92 7.02 -5.01
CA ARG A 33 -25.87 7.13 -3.88
C ARG A 33 -25.92 8.54 -3.28
N ILE A 34 -24.80 9.26 -3.35
CA ILE A 34 -24.62 10.56 -2.67
C ILE A 34 -24.71 11.72 -3.69
N ASP A 35 -25.24 11.45 -4.90
CA ASP A 35 -25.38 12.44 -5.97
C ASP A 35 -24.08 13.20 -6.32
N TYR A 36 -22.91 12.58 -6.10
CA TYR A 36 -21.61 13.08 -6.59
C TYR A 36 -21.55 13.46 -8.07
N PRO A 37 -22.36 12.89 -8.98
CA PRO A 37 -22.43 13.37 -10.36
C PRO A 37 -22.87 14.84 -10.52
N LEU A 38 -23.32 15.51 -9.45
CA LEU A 38 -23.52 16.96 -9.43
C LEU A 38 -22.24 17.75 -9.13
N VAL A 39 -21.20 17.08 -8.60
CA VAL A 39 -19.95 17.70 -8.10
C VAL A 39 -18.78 17.49 -9.06
N ASP A 40 -18.76 16.41 -9.85
CA ASP A 40 -17.65 16.10 -10.77
C ASP A 40 -18.12 15.78 -12.20
N SER A 41 -17.25 16.05 -13.17
CA SER A 41 -17.46 15.78 -14.59
C SER A 41 -17.55 14.29 -14.88
N THR A 42 -18.21 13.92 -15.98
CA THR A 42 -18.26 12.52 -16.46
C THR A 42 -16.87 11.91 -16.62
N ALA A 43 -15.88 12.73 -17.02
CA ALA A 43 -14.49 12.30 -17.14
C ALA A 43 -13.83 12.04 -15.77
N GLY A 44 -14.11 12.87 -14.76
CA GLY A 44 -13.64 12.69 -13.39
C GLY A 44 -14.18 11.40 -12.77
N LEU A 45 -15.49 11.17 -12.88
CA LEU A 45 -16.11 9.91 -12.44
C LEU A 45 -15.53 8.67 -13.14
N ALA A 46 -15.26 8.76 -14.45
CA ALA A 46 -14.61 7.67 -15.18
C ALA A 46 -13.18 7.41 -14.69
N ALA A 47 -12.43 8.46 -14.33
CA ALA A 47 -11.09 8.34 -13.75
C ALA A 47 -11.13 7.69 -12.36
N LEU A 48 -12.10 8.05 -11.51
CA LEU A 48 -12.31 7.43 -10.19
C LEU A 48 -12.67 5.95 -10.33
N ALA A 49 -13.58 5.61 -11.25
CA ALA A 49 -13.95 4.22 -11.53
C ALA A 49 -12.76 3.40 -12.06
N ALA A 50 -11.92 4.00 -12.90
CA ALA A 50 -10.68 3.36 -13.37
C ALA A 50 -9.68 3.15 -12.23
N GLY A 51 -9.50 4.12 -11.33
CA GLY A 51 -8.66 3.98 -10.13
C GLY A 51 -9.15 2.86 -9.20
N ALA A 52 -10.47 2.81 -8.95
CA ALA A 52 -11.10 1.74 -8.18
C ALA A 52 -10.95 0.36 -8.84
N PHE A 53 -11.11 0.30 -10.17
CA PHE A 53 -10.84 -0.93 -10.93
C PHE A 53 -9.40 -1.38 -10.75
N LEU A 54 -8.42 -0.48 -10.87
CA LEU A 54 -7.00 -0.80 -10.72
C LEU A 54 -6.67 -1.32 -9.31
N LEU A 55 -7.26 -0.73 -8.26
CA LEU A 55 -7.09 -1.20 -6.88
C LEU A 55 -7.51 -2.65 -6.71
N GLY A 56 -8.72 -2.99 -7.17
CA GLY A 56 -9.19 -4.38 -7.15
C GLY A 56 -8.35 -5.26 -8.06
N PHE A 57 -8.20 -4.87 -9.32
CA PHE A 57 -7.53 -5.66 -10.34
C PHE A 57 -6.12 -6.06 -9.93
N VAL A 58 -5.29 -5.10 -9.52
CA VAL A 58 -3.89 -5.37 -9.18
C VAL A 58 -3.79 -6.23 -7.91
N ALA A 59 -4.61 -5.95 -6.89
CA ALA A 59 -4.61 -6.73 -5.66
C ALA A 59 -4.96 -8.21 -5.93
N PHE A 60 -6.03 -8.46 -6.67
CA PHE A 60 -6.46 -9.81 -7.03
C PHE A 60 -5.52 -10.47 -8.05
N LEU A 61 -4.89 -9.72 -8.96
CA LEU A 61 -3.89 -10.24 -9.88
C LEU A 61 -2.66 -10.74 -9.14
N VAL A 62 -2.13 -9.93 -8.21
CA VAL A 62 -0.98 -10.30 -7.36
C VAL A 62 -1.34 -11.57 -6.60
N THR A 63 -2.48 -11.60 -5.90
CA THR A 63 -2.90 -12.79 -5.14
C THR A 63 -3.09 -14.02 -6.03
N ALA A 64 -3.74 -13.90 -7.19
CA ALA A 64 -3.96 -15.04 -8.08
C ALA A 64 -2.65 -15.56 -8.70
N HIS A 65 -1.71 -14.65 -9.01
CA HIS A 65 -0.46 -14.97 -9.67
C HIS A 65 0.62 -15.48 -8.72
N THR A 66 0.70 -14.93 -7.50
CA THR A 66 1.80 -15.21 -6.55
C THR A 66 1.35 -15.92 -5.27
N ARG A 67 0.03 -15.91 -5.00
CA ARG A 67 -0.59 -16.35 -3.74
C ARG A 67 -0.17 -15.54 -2.51
N LEU A 68 0.22 -14.28 -2.71
CA LEU A 68 0.29 -13.29 -1.64
C LEU A 68 -1.12 -12.75 -1.37
N TYR A 69 -1.69 -13.06 -0.22
CA TYR A 69 -3.06 -12.73 0.15
C TYR A 69 -3.24 -11.35 0.77
N PHE A 70 -2.21 -10.75 1.35
CA PHE A 70 -2.32 -9.48 2.08
C PHE A 70 -2.77 -8.33 1.17
N SER A 71 -2.39 -8.34 -0.12
CA SER A 71 -2.87 -7.34 -1.09
C SER A 71 -4.38 -7.45 -1.32
N ALA A 72 -4.93 -8.64 -1.56
CA ALA A 72 -6.37 -8.82 -1.74
C ALA A 72 -7.16 -8.61 -0.44
N ILE A 73 -6.68 -9.16 0.68
CA ILE A 73 -7.33 -8.98 2.00
C ILE A 73 -7.33 -7.50 2.38
N GLY A 74 -6.22 -6.80 2.23
CA GLY A 74 -6.13 -5.36 2.49
C GLY A 74 -7.05 -4.55 1.59
N SER A 75 -7.13 -4.89 0.30
CA SER A 75 -8.03 -4.23 -0.65
C SER A 75 -9.50 -4.38 -0.25
N VAL A 76 -9.93 -5.60 0.09
CA VAL A 76 -11.28 -5.89 0.57
C VAL A 76 -11.56 -5.21 1.91
N ALA A 77 -10.61 -5.25 2.85
CA ALA A 77 -10.77 -4.62 4.15
C ALA A 77 -10.92 -3.09 4.02
N LEU A 78 -10.14 -2.46 3.14
CA LEU A 78 -10.27 -1.03 2.84
C LEU A 78 -11.63 -0.72 2.21
N LEU A 79 -12.08 -1.51 1.23
CA LEU A 79 -13.37 -1.30 0.59
C LEU A 79 -14.53 -1.45 1.58
N VAL A 80 -14.49 -2.48 2.43
CA VAL A 80 -15.48 -2.70 3.49
C VAL A 80 -15.45 -1.57 4.51
N GLY A 81 -14.27 -1.13 4.93
CA GLY A 81 -14.11 -0.01 5.87
C GLY A 81 -14.69 1.29 5.30
N VAL A 82 -14.34 1.64 4.07
CA VAL A 82 -14.86 2.84 3.40
C VAL A 82 -16.37 2.74 3.19
N THR A 83 -16.86 1.59 2.73
CA THR A 83 -18.31 1.36 2.60
C THR A 83 -19.02 1.54 3.93
N TYR A 84 -18.49 0.97 5.01
CA TYR A 84 -19.08 1.10 6.34
C TYR A 84 -19.12 2.56 6.79
N VAL A 85 -18.01 3.28 6.69
CA VAL A 85 -17.94 4.70 7.10
C VAL A 85 -18.86 5.55 6.23
N GLU A 86 -18.87 5.37 4.92
CA GLU A 86 -19.74 6.12 4.00
C GLU A 86 -21.23 5.87 4.28
N LEU A 87 -21.61 4.65 4.66
CA LEU A 87 -23.00 4.31 4.98
C LEU A 87 -23.44 4.75 6.39
N THR A 88 -22.50 5.02 7.29
CA THR A 88 -22.78 5.36 8.70
C THR A 88 -22.53 6.82 9.05
N SER A 89 -21.77 7.55 8.23
CA SER A 89 -21.58 8.99 8.33
C SER A 89 -22.82 9.75 7.81
N PRO A 90 -23.08 10.97 8.29
CA PRO A 90 -24.08 11.86 7.72
C PRO A 90 -23.76 12.16 6.25
N ASP A 91 -24.80 12.20 5.39
CA ASP A 91 -24.63 12.58 3.98
C ASP A 91 -24.12 14.03 3.87
N PRO A 92 -23.21 14.33 2.91
CA PRO A 92 -22.80 15.71 2.61
C PRO A 92 -23.98 16.59 2.25
N GLN A 93 -24.00 17.82 2.75
CA GLN A 93 -25.08 18.78 2.53
C GLN A 93 -24.57 20.00 1.77
N THR A 94 -25.31 20.42 0.74
CA THR A 94 -25.03 21.69 0.06
C THR A 94 -25.39 22.85 0.99
N VAL A 95 -24.39 23.65 1.38
CA VAL A 95 -24.53 24.77 2.31
C VAL A 95 -24.58 26.13 1.63
N GLY A 96 -24.31 26.18 0.32
CA GLY A 96 -24.41 27.40 -0.48
C GLY A 96 -23.84 27.22 -1.88
N GLU A 97 -23.70 28.34 -2.59
CA GLU A 97 -23.11 28.40 -3.93
C GLU A 97 -22.06 29.53 -3.95
N LEU A 98 -20.86 29.25 -4.47
CA LEU A 98 -19.79 30.24 -4.65
C LEU A 98 -19.35 30.26 -6.12
N GLY A 99 -19.73 31.34 -6.82
CA GLY A 99 -19.29 31.55 -8.20
C GLY A 99 -19.81 30.52 -9.22
N GLY A 100 -21.03 29.99 -9.04
CA GLY A 100 -21.60 28.96 -9.92
C GLY A 100 -21.31 27.53 -9.50
N HIS A 101 -20.61 27.33 -8.37
CA HIS A 101 -20.24 26.02 -7.84
C HIS A 101 -20.87 25.78 -6.47
N ASP A 102 -21.53 24.63 -6.32
CA ASP A 102 -22.10 24.19 -5.05
C ASP A 102 -21.00 24.01 -4.00
N ILE A 103 -21.18 24.66 -2.84
CA ILE A 103 -20.36 24.42 -1.66
C ILE A 103 -21.03 23.30 -0.89
N VAL A 104 -20.36 22.16 -0.81
CA VAL A 104 -20.87 20.98 -0.11
C VAL A 104 -20.05 20.77 1.16
N GLU A 105 -20.72 20.77 2.30
CA GLU A 105 -20.13 20.50 3.60
C GLU A 105 -20.46 19.07 4.04
N GLY A 106 -19.44 18.30 4.41
CA GLY A 106 -19.61 16.93 4.89
C GLY A 106 -18.46 16.01 4.51
N PRO A 107 -18.52 14.74 4.93
CA PRO A 107 -17.45 13.78 4.67
C PRO A 107 -17.52 13.16 3.28
N PHE A 108 -16.39 13.15 2.57
CA PHE A 108 -16.26 12.65 1.20
C PHE A 108 -15.46 11.34 1.10
N HIS A 109 -15.75 10.33 1.93
CA HIS A 109 -14.81 9.21 2.12
C HIS A 109 -14.65 8.33 0.88
N VAL A 110 -15.74 7.95 0.19
CA VAL A 110 -15.62 7.13 -1.03
C VAL A 110 -14.89 7.86 -2.16
N TYR A 111 -15.07 9.17 -2.26
CA TYR A 111 -14.36 10.00 -3.23
C TYR A 111 -12.86 10.04 -2.91
N HIS A 112 -12.48 10.36 -1.67
CA HIS A 112 -11.07 10.35 -1.26
C HIS A 112 -10.42 8.98 -1.40
N TYR A 113 -11.17 7.91 -1.16
CA TYR A 113 -10.71 6.54 -1.39
C TYR A 113 -10.38 6.28 -2.87
N ALA A 114 -11.28 6.65 -3.78
CA ALA A 114 -11.10 6.44 -5.21
C ALA A 114 -10.03 7.38 -5.80
N ASP A 115 -9.99 8.63 -5.36
CA ASP A 115 -9.05 9.65 -5.85
C ASP A 115 -7.61 9.38 -5.40
N ASN A 116 -7.42 8.73 -4.25
CA ASN A 116 -6.09 8.38 -3.72
C ASN A 116 -5.70 6.92 -3.98
N TRP A 117 -6.22 6.32 -5.05
CA TRP A 117 -5.97 4.93 -5.43
C TRP A 117 -4.48 4.58 -5.55
N ALA A 118 -3.63 5.51 -6.02
CA ALA A 118 -2.19 5.26 -6.16
C ALA A 118 -1.51 5.01 -4.80
N LEU A 119 -1.87 5.78 -3.78
CA LEU A 119 -1.35 5.60 -2.42
C LEU A 119 -1.82 4.28 -1.83
N LEU A 120 -3.11 3.99 -1.94
CA LEU A 120 -3.69 2.75 -1.44
C LEU A 120 -3.03 1.54 -2.11
N LEU A 121 -2.83 1.59 -3.43
CA LEU A 121 -2.12 0.56 -4.18
C LEU A 121 -0.68 0.38 -3.67
N SER A 122 0.02 1.48 -3.37
CA SER A 122 1.37 1.43 -2.83
C SER A 122 1.44 0.77 -1.45
N LEU A 123 0.44 0.99 -0.60
CA LEU A 123 0.34 0.31 0.70
C LEU A 123 0.03 -1.18 0.54
N LEU A 124 -0.83 -1.55 -0.41
CA LEU A 124 -1.11 -2.96 -0.74
C LEU A 124 0.12 -3.68 -1.31
N LEU A 125 0.97 -2.95 -2.04
CA LEU A 125 2.26 -3.44 -2.52
C LEU A 125 3.21 -3.70 -1.35
N VAL A 126 3.34 -2.76 -0.41
CA VAL A 126 4.13 -2.96 0.83
C VAL A 126 3.64 -4.18 1.60
N ALA A 127 2.33 -4.33 1.77
CA ALA A 127 1.72 -5.49 2.42
C ALA A 127 2.07 -6.81 1.72
N GLY A 128 2.03 -6.86 0.39
CA GLY A 128 2.44 -8.04 -0.38
C GLY A 128 3.92 -8.38 -0.23
N VAL A 129 4.80 -7.37 -0.24
CA VAL A 129 6.26 -7.57 -0.05
C VAL A 129 6.57 -8.01 1.38
N ALA A 130 5.87 -7.44 2.36
CA ALA A 130 5.96 -7.86 3.76
C ALA A 130 5.51 -9.32 3.91
N GLU A 131 4.38 -9.72 3.34
CA GLU A 131 3.92 -11.12 3.34
C GLU A 131 4.95 -12.05 2.68
N TYR A 132 5.51 -11.64 1.55
CA TYR A 132 6.55 -12.41 0.87
C TYR A 132 7.75 -12.67 1.80
N GLY A 133 8.29 -11.62 2.44
CA GLY A 133 9.40 -11.74 3.39
C GLY A 133 9.04 -12.61 4.59
N LEU A 134 7.84 -12.43 5.16
CA LEU A 134 7.36 -13.23 6.29
C LEU A 134 7.21 -14.72 5.95
N ARG A 135 6.58 -15.03 4.81
CA ARG A 135 6.29 -16.42 4.44
C ARG A 135 7.53 -17.16 3.99
N ARG A 136 8.39 -16.54 3.17
CA ARG A 136 9.66 -17.13 2.77
C ARG A 136 10.66 -17.21 3.92
N GLY A 137 10.63 -16.25 4.83
CA GLY A 137 11.60 -16.16 5.90
C GLY A 137 11.32 -17.01 7.12
N TYR A 138 10.04 -17.21 7.46
CA TYR A 138 9.65 -17.91 8.69
C TYR A 138 8.89 -19.20 8.45
N GLY A 139 8.53 -19.51 7.19
CA GLY A 139 7.88 -20.76 6.80
C GLY A 139 6.34 -20.78 6.67
N PRO A 140 5.51 -19.84 7.20
CA PRO A 140 4.06 -19.92 7.04
C PRO A 140 3.60 -20.00 5.58
N GLY A 141 3.21 -21.20 5.14
CA GLY A 141 2.73 -21.43 3.78
C GLY A 141 3.74 -21.09 2.69
N ALA A 142 5.06 -21.16 2.95
CA ALA A 142 6.10 -20.91 1.95
C ALA A 142 5.90 -21.75 0.68
N ASP A 143 5.57 -23.05 0.86
CA ASP A 143 5.31 -24.02 -0.22
C ASP A 143 4.15 -23.64 -1.14
N ARG A 144 3.28 -22.73 -0.69
CA ARG A 144 2.13 -22.27 -1.47
C ARG A 144 2.48 -21.08 -2.36
N LEU A 145 3.59 -20.38 -2.14
CA LEU A 145 4.00 -19.24 -2.97
C LEU A 145 4.33 -19.68 -4.40
N ARG A 146 4.13 -18.79 -5.37
CA ARG A 146 4.34 -19.07 -6.80
C ARG A 146 4.96 -17.87 -7.50
N ASN A 147 5.74 -18.12 -8.55
CA ASN A 147 6.28 -17.08 -9.45
C ASN A 147 7.04 -15.96 -8.71
N LEU A 148 7.70 -16.30 -7.60
CA LEU A 148 8.48 -15.39 -6.78
C LEU A 148 9.87 -15.97 -6.56
N PRO A 149 10.92 -15.15 -6.49
CA PRO A 149 12.26 -15.63 -6.19
C PRO A 149 12.32 -16.32 -4.82
N ASP A 150 13.37 -17.12 -4.62
CA ASP A 150 13.72 -17.67 -3.33
C ASP A 150 14.56 -16.64 -2.53
N LEU A 151 14.63 -16.84 -1.21
CA LEU A 151 15.52 -16.07 -0.33
C LEU A 151 16.77 -16.92 -0.03
N PRO A 152 17.97 -16.32 0.05
CA PRO A 152 18.25 -14.88 0.05
C PRO A 152 18.18 -14.24 -1.34
N LEU A 153 17.70 -13.00 -1.41
CA LEU A 153 17.80 -12.21 -2.63
C LEU A 153 19.25 -11.78 -2.87
N ARG A 154 19.68 -11.77 -4.14
CA ARG A 154 20.91 -11.08 -4.56
C ARG A 154 20.80 -9.60 -4.15
N ARG A 155 21.91 -9.01 -3.67
CA ARG A 155 21.95 -7.60 -3.21
C ARG A 155 21.31 -6.61 -4.18
N ARG A 156 21.56 -6.76 -5.49
CA ARG A 156 20.96 -5.92 -6.53
C ARG A 156 19.43 -6.07 -6.61
N THR A 157 18.92 -7.30 -6.50
CA THR A 157 17.48 -7.60 -6.50
C THR A 157 16.82 -7.06 -5.24
N LEU A 158 17.44 -7.26 -4.07
CA LEU A 158 16.97 -6.69 -2.80
C LEU A 158 16.88 -5.17 -2.88
N ALA A 159 17.96 -4.51 -3.29
CA ALA A 159 18.00 -3.05 -3.44
C ALA A 159 16.93 -2.58 -4.45
N GLY A 160 16.78 -3.26 -5.58
CA GLY A 160 15.76 -2.94 -6.57
C GLY A 160 14.34 -3.05 -6.04
N VAL A 161 14.02 -4.11 -5.28
CA VAL A 161 12.70 -4.28 -4.66
C VAL A 161 12.45 -3.19 -3.61
N VAL A 162 13.41 -2.98 -2.68
CA VAL A 162 13.27 -1.99 -1.61
C VAL A 162 13.11 -0.58 -2.18
N VAL A 163 14.01 -0.16 -3.07
CA VAL A 163 13.97 1.17 -3.69
C VAL A 163 12.74 1.33 -4.59
N GLY A 164 12.35 0.30 -5.34
CA GLY A 164 11.17 0.35 -6.20
C GLY A 164 9.88 0.52 -5.40
N VAL A 165 9.70 -0.27 -4.34
CA VAL A 165 8.51 -0.19 -3.47
C VAL A 165 8.50 1.12 -2.70
N ALA A 166 9.60 1.49 -2.06
CA ALA A 166 9.71 2.74 -1.30
C ALA A 166 9.54 3.97 -2.20
N GLY A 167 10.11 3.95 -3.40
CA GLY A 167 9.94 5.01 -4.39
C GLY A 167 8.49 5.12 -4.85
N PHE A 168 7.79 4.00 -5.05
CA PHE A 168 6.38 4.02 -5.43
C PHE A 168 5.50 4.63 -4.33
N VAL A 169 5.73 4.26 -3.05
CA VAL A 169 5.04 4.90 -1.90
C VAL A 169 5.40 6.38 -1.84
N GLY A 170 6.67 6.75 -2.00
CA GLY A 170 7.11 8.14 -2.02
C GLY A 170 6.41 8.99 -3.09
N VAL A 171 6.37 8.50 -4.34
CA VAL A 171 5.67 9.18 -5.44
C VAL A 171 4.18 9.30 -5.15
N ALA A 172 3.55 8.23 -4.68
CA ALA A 172 2.12 8.25 -4.38
C ALA A 172 1.77 9.24 -3.25
N THR A 173 2.61 9.35 -2.22
CA THR A 173 2.43 10.35 -1.16
C THR A 173 2.72 11.78 -1.64
N VAL A 174 3.69 11.99 -2.53
CA VAL A 174 3.88 13.31 -3.15
C VAL A 174 2.63 13.71 -3.95
N LEU A 175 2.04 12.79 -4.72
CA LEU A 175 0.80 13.06 -5.45
C LEU A 175 -0.37 13.40 -4.52
N LEU A 176 -0.48 12.70 -3.37
CA LEU A 176 -1.46 13.01 -2.32
C LEU A 176 -1.27 14.44 -1.82
N VAL A 177 -0.05 14.81 -1.42
CA VAL A 177 0.24 16.12 -0.83
C VAL A 177 0.15 17.25 -1.85
N GLN A 178 0.49 16.99 -3.12
CA GLN A 178 0.41 18.00 -4.17
C GLN A 178 -1.01 18.51 -4.36
N LYS A 179 -2.02 17.65 -4.12
CA LYS A 179 -3.44 18.02 -4.19
C LYS A 179 -3.85 19.02 -3.10
N SER A 180 -3.20 18.99 -1.94
CA SER A 180 -3.57 19.84 -0.79
C SER A 180 -2.68 21.07 -0.62
N ALA A 181 -1.37 20.97 -0.84
CA ALA A 181 -0.41 21.98 -0.41
C ALA A 181 0.36 22.68 -1.55
N THR A 182 0.10 22.34 -2.82
CA THR A 182 0.79 22.90 -4.00
C THR A 182 2.31 23.02 -3.81
N LEU A 183 2.98 21.89 -3.53
CA LEU A 183 4.41 21.91 -3.20
C LEU A 183 5.27 22.40 -4.38
N GLY A 184 6.31 23.18 -4.05
CA GLY A 184 7.46 23.37 -4.94
C GLY A 184 8.31 22.10 -5.03
N VAL A 185 9.22 22.06 -6.00
CA VAL A 185 10.08 20.89 -6.27
C VAL A 185 10.84 20.42 -5.02
N ASP A 186 11.38 21.36 -4.25
CA ASP A 186 12.13 21.04 -3.03
C ASP A 186 11.25 20.36 -1.97
N GLY A 187 10.02 20.85 -1.78
CA GLY A 187 9.05 20.24 -0.87
C GLY A 187 8.67 18.83 -1.30
N ALA A 188 8.43 18.63 -2.60
CA ALA A 188 8.12 17.33 -3.18
C ALA A 188 9.27 16.32 -2.96
N LEU A 189 10.51 16.75 -3.17
CA LEU A 189 11.70 15.93 -2.93
C LEU A 189 11.87 15.55 -1.46
N VAL A 190 11.61 16.47 -0.54
CA VAL A 190 11.69 16.19 0.90
C VAL A 190 10.61 15.19 1.31
N VAL A 191 9.36 15.39 0.91
CA VAL A 191 8.26 14.45 1.18
C VAL A 191 8.57 13.06 0.62
N PHE A 192 9.01 13.00 -0.64
CA PHE A 192 9.45 11.76 -1.28
C PHE A 192 10.53 11.07 -0.45
N ALA A 193 11.59 11.78 -0.06
CA ALA A 193 12.71 11.21 0.68
C ALA A 193 12.29 10.68 2.05
N CYS A 194 11.48 11.42 2.80
CA CYS A 194 10.98 11.01 4.12
C CYS A 194 10.14 9.73 4.02
N VAL A 195 9.20 9.68 3.07
CA VAL A 195 8.28 8.55 2.88
C VAL A 195 8.99 7.33 2.30
N ALA A 196 9.89 7.54 1.33
CA ALA A 196 10.71 6.47 0.80
C ALA A 196 11.61 5.88 1.90
N ALA A 197 12.25 6.72 2.72
CA ALA A 197 13.08 6.24 3.83
C ALA A 197 12.28 5.41 4.84
N VAL A 198 11.12 5.91 5.29
CA VAL A 198 10.30 5.20 6.31
C VAL A 198 9.78 3.87 5.81
N THR A 199 9.62 3.71 4.49
CA THR A 199 9.21 2.46 3.85
C THR A 199 10.40 1.54 3.58
N ALA A 200 11.52 2.09 3.12
CA ALA A 200 12.69 1.33 2.73
C ALA A 200 13.35 0.62 3.92
N VAL A 201 13.46 1.32 5.06
CA VAL A 201 14.12 0.81 6.28
C VAL A 201 13.54 -0.54 6.76
N PRO A 202 12.23 -0.65 7.06
CA PRO A 202 11.65 -1.91 7.52
C PRO A 202 11.68 -3.01 6.46
N LEU A 203 11.53 -2.67 5.17
CA LEU A 203 11.60 -3.65 4.09
C LEU A 203 13.01 -4.19 3.89
N ALA A 204 14.03 -3.32 3.96
CA ALA A 204 15.43 -3.74 3.90
C ALA A 204 15.79 -4.64 5.08
N ALA A 205 15.35 -4.25 6.29
CA ALA A 205 15.58 -5.02 7.51
C ALA A 205 14.90 -6.41 7.45
N LEU A 206 13.67 -6.48 6.95
CA LEU A 206 12.96 -7.74 6.74
C LEU A 206 13.63 -8.63 5.69
N LEU A 207 13.85 -8.08 4.48
CA LEU A 207 14.31 -8.87 3.32
C LEU A 207 15.80 -9.21 3.37
N GLY A 208 16.60 -8.42 4.09
CA GLY A 208 18.04 -8.63 4.23
C GLY A 208 18.41 -9.42 5.47
N GLU A 209 17.78 -9.10 6.60
CA GLU A 209 18.21 -9.54 7.93
C GLU A 209 17.11 -10.23 8.75
N GLY A 210 15.92 -10.45 8.16
CA GLY A 210 14.81 -11.10 8.85
C GLY A 210 14.45 -10.39 10.15
N ALA A 211 14.50 -9.05 10.15
CA ALA A 211 14.08 -8.25 11.29
C ALA A 211 12.58 -7.95 11.19
N LEU A 212 11.84 -8.19 12.26
CA LEU A 212 10.37 -8.06 12.29
C LEU A 212 9.92 -6.82 13.04
N VAL A 213 10.67 -6.36 14.04
CA VAL A 213 10.26 -5.28 14.92
C VAL A 213 10.10 -3.96 14.14
N PRO A 214 11.03 -3.57 13.23
CA PRO A 214 10.83 -2.39 12.39
C PRO A 214 9.58 -2.47 11.53
N LEU A 215 9.30 -3.65 10.95
CA LEU A 215 8.11 -3.86 10.12
C LEU A 215 6.84 -3.76 10.96
N PHE A 216 6.81 -4.38 12.14
CA PHE A 216 5.68 -4.30 13.06
C PHE A 216 5.38 -2.85 13.45
N LEU A 217 6.40 -2.09 13.87
CA LEU A 217 6.27 -0.67 14.18
C LEU A 217 5.79 0.15 12.97
N PHE A 218 6.36 -0.10 11.79
CA PHE A 218 5.90 0.50 10.54
C PHE A 218 4.39 0.24 10.32
N THR A 219 3.92 -1.00 10.46
CA THR A 219 2.51 -1.34 10.21
C THR A 219 1.53 -0.68 11.17
N LEU A 220 1.96 -0.36 12.41
CA LEU A 220 1.13 0.32 13.40
C LEU A 220 0.99 1.81 13.15
N VAL A 221 2.03 2.44 12.60
CA VAL A 221 2.14 3.90 12.52
C VAL A 221 1.91 4.39 11.09
N VAL A 222 2.71 3.94 10.13
CA VAL A 222 2.79 4.60 8.82
C VAL A 222 1.49 4.47 8.01
N PRO A 223 0.89 3.27 7.85
CA PRO A 223 -0.39 3.15 7.14
C PRO A 223 -1.48 4.00 7.80
N ARG A 224 -1.53 4.04 9.13
CA ARG A 224 -2.51 4.86 9.86
C ARG A 224 -2.35 6.33 9.55
N PHE A 225 -1.13 6.87 9.62
CA PHE A 225 -0.86 8.27 9.30
C PHE A 225 -1.23 8.63 7.85
N LEU A 226 -0.88 7.77 6.89
CA LEU A 226 -1.22 8.00 5.49
C LEU A 226 -2.72 7.89 5.21
N LEU A 227 -3.43 6.97 5.89
CA LEU A 227 -4.89 6.88 5.77
C LEU A 227 -5.61 8.05 6.44
N VAL A 228 -5.08 8.59 7.54
CA VAL A 228 -5.59 9.83 8.14
C VAL A 228 -5.45 10.97 7.12
N GLU A 229 -4.32 11.09 6.42
CA GLU A 229 -4.15 12.09 5.37
C GLU A 229 -5.12 11.92 4.20
N VAL A 230 -5.45 10.67 3.83
CA VAL A 230 -6.45 10.42 2.79
C VAL A 230 -7.85 10.87 3.24
N PHE A 231 -8.23 10.64 4.49
CA PHE A 231 -9.64 10.73 4.91
C PHE A 231 -10.01 11.90 5.82
N LEU A 232 -9.03 12.55 6.47
CA LEU A 232 -9.30 13.47 7.59
C LEU A 232 -8.55 14.81 7.53
N THR A 233 -7.41 14.89 6.84
CA THR A 233 -6.57 16.10 6.87
C THR A 233 -6.29 16.64 5.46
N THR A 234 -6.70 17.88 5.22
CA THR A 234 -6.44 18.62 3.97
C THR A 234 -5.45 19.78 4.13
N ASP A 235 -5.06 20.11 5.36
CA ASP A 235 -4.56 21.47 5.62
C ASP A 235 -3.04 21.58 5.86
N SER A 236 -2.32 20.46 6.11
CA SER A 236 -0.88 20.55 6.37
C SER A 236 -0.12 19.23 6.20
N TYR A 237 0.86 19.22 5.30
CA TYR A 237 1.77 18.09 5.04
C TYR A 237 2.93 17.97 6.03
N VAL A 238 3.05 18.90 7.00
CA VAL A 238 4.21 18.98 7.90
C VAL A 238 4.35 17.71 8.75
N HIS A 239 3.24 17.07 9.12
CA HIS A 239 3.26 15.83 9.88
C HIS A 239 3.83 14.65 9.07
N ILE A 240 3.80 14.68 7.73
CA ILE A 240 4.44 13.68 6.87
C ILE A 240 5.98 13.76 6.98
N LEU A 241 6.53 14.96 7.25
CA LEU A 241 7.97 15.13 7.49
C LEU A 241 8.42 14.39 8.75
N ALA A 242 7.54 14.20 9.74
CA ALA A 242 7.84 13.41 10.93
C ALA A 242 8.11 11.93 10.59
N LEU A 243 7.63 11.42 9.45
CA LEU A 243 7.96 10.08 8.97
C LEU A 243 9.46 9.93 8.68
N GLY A 244 10.15 11.01 8.28
CA GLY A 244 11.60 10.99 8.07
C GLY A 244 12.36 10.73 9.39
N LEU A 245 11.97 11.42 10.47
CA LEU A 245 12.52 11.16 11.80
C LEU A 245 12.13 9.76 12.29
N TYR A 246 10.91 9.31 12.00
CA TYR A 246 10.47 7.97 12.35
C TYR A 246 11.28 6.88 11.63
N ALA A 247 11.73 7.11 10.39
CA ALA A 247 12.61 6.20 9.67
C ALA A 247 13.94 5.97 10.43
N ILE A 248 14.47 7.02 11.07
CA ILE A 248 15.68 6.91 11.91
C ILE A 248 15.40 6.03 13.14
N VAL A 249 14.24 6.21 13.78
CA VAL A 249 13.81 5.36 14.90
C VAL A 249 13.70 3.90 14.45
N LEU A 250 13.05 3.63 13.31
CA LEU A 250 12.94 2.27 12.76
C LEU A 250 14.32 1.66 12.46
N ALA A 251 15.26 2.46 11.95
CA ALA A 251 16.62 2.00 11.65
C ALA A 251 17.38 1.63 12.93
N ILE A 252 17.26 2.45 13.98
CA ILE A 252 17.84 2.16 15.30
C ILE A 252 17.24 0.87 15.87
N VAL A 253 15.91 0.73 15.80
CA VAL A 253 15.22 -0.48 16.28
C VAL A 253 15.67 -1.72 15.50
N GLY A 254 15.82 -1.62 14.18
CA GLY A 254 16.33 -2.71 13.35
C GLY A 254 17.74 -3.12 13.74
N LEU A 255 18.63 -2.14 13.92
CA LEU A 255 20.01 -2.39 14.36
C LEU A 255 20.06 -3.03 15.76
N LEU A 256 19.18 -2.62 16.68
CA LEU A 256 19.08 -3.23 18.00
C LEU A 256 18.58 -4.67 17.91
N GLU A 257 17.51 -4.93 17.15
CA GLU A 257 16.98 -6.29 16.94
C GLU A 257 18.07 -7.22 16.40
N THR A 258 18.83 -6.77 15.40
CA THR A 258 19.83 -7.62 14.74
C THR A 258 21.02 -7.87 15.64
N ARG A 259 21.45 -6.87 16.43
CA ARG A 259 22.47 -7.06 17.49
C ARG A 259 22.02 -8.00 18.59
N PHE A 260 20.78 -7.91 19.06
CA PHE A 260 20.25 -8.81 20.07
C PHE A 260 20.19 -10.24 19.56
N ARG A 261 19.70 -10.45 18.33
CA ARG A 261 19.68 -11.77 17.68
C ARG A 261 21.09 -12.37 17.55
N ALA A 262 22.07 -11.57 17.12
CA ALA A 262 23.46 -12.01 17.02
C ALA A 262 24.08 -12.41 18.37
N ARG A 263 23.69 -11.76 19.47
CA ARG A 263 24.25 -12.00 20.81
C ARG A 263 23.74 -13.29 21.47
N TYR A 264 22.46 -13.63 21.28
CA TYR A 264 21.82 -14.71 22.04
C TYR A 264 21.88 -16.10 21.38
N ARG A 265 22.62 -16.28 20.27
CA ARG A 265 22.86 -17.57 19.57
C ARG A 265 21.61 -18.45 19.34
N GLY A 266 20.41 -17.86 19.33
CA GLY A 266 19.15 -18.55 19.06
C GLY A 266 18.73 -18.36 17.61
N TRP A 267 19.04 -19.39 16.80
CA TRP A 267 18.86 -19.53 15.34
C TRP A 267 19.97 -18.87 14.51
N ASP A 268 20.45 -19.56 13.48
CA ASP A 268 21.34 -19.09 12.42
C ASP A 268 20.90 -17.75 11.79
N GLY A 269 21.18 -16.65 12.49
CA GLY A 269 21.67 -15.41 11.92
C GLY A 269 20.70 -14.41 11.34
N GLY A 270 19.39 -14.63 11.25
CA GLY A 270 18.41 -13.63 10.76
C GLY A 270 18.52 -13.25 9.28
N ALA A 271 19.72 -13.20 8.71
CA ALA A 271 19.92 -13.22 7.28
C ALA A 271 19.41 -14.56 6.72
N PHE A 272 18.74 -14.52 5.57
CA PHE A 272 18.36 -15.72 4.82
C PHE A 272 19.60 -16.44 4.25
N THR A 273 20.67 -16.65 5.03
CA THR A 273 21.93 -17.20 4.54
C THR A 273 21.81 -18.68 4.23
N GLU A 274 22.20 -19.03 3.00
CA GLU A 274 22.27 -20.38 2.44
C GLU A 274 22.90 -21.40 3.40
N HIS A 275 22.18 -22.50 3.65
CA HIS A 275 22.83 -23.77 3.95
C HIS A 275 23.27 -24.40 2.61
N THR A 276 24.37 -23.93 2.04
CA THR A 276 25.14 -24.79 1.12
C THR A 276 25.94 -25.76 1.97
N ASN A 277 25.43 -26.99 2.09
CA ASN A 277 26.28 -28.12 2.48
C ASN A 277 27.45 -28.20 1.48
N PRO A 278 28.70 -28.34 1.93
CA PRO A 278 29.76 -28.80 1.05
C PRO A 278 29.51 -30.28 0.76
N GLU A 279 29.23 -30.60 -0.51
CA GLU A 279 29.56 -31.93 -1.06
C GLU A 279 31.01 -31.92 -1.55
#